data_AF-A0A816UZY5-F1
#
_entry.id   AF-A0A816UZY5-F1
#
_cell.length_a   1.000
_cell.length_b   1.000
_cell.length_c   1.000
_cell.angle_alpha   90.00
_cell.angle_beta   90.00
_cell.angle_gamma   90.00
#
_symmetry.space_group_name_H-M   'P 1'
#
loop_
_entity.id
_entity.type
_entity.pdbx_description
1 polymer ?
#
loop_
_entity_poly.entity_id
_entity_poly.type
_entity_poly.pdbx_seq_one_letter_code
_entity_poly.pdbx_strand_id
1 'polypeptide(L)'
;MNCLKTIALSLSLFLVGLVGPIQAQLQMNFYANTCPNAEKIVQDFVSNHISNAPSLAAALLRKHFHDCFVRGCDGSVLINSSTSGNAERCNS
;
A
#
# COMPACT_ATOMS: atom_id res chain seq x y z
N MET A 1 4.88 -32.08 -37.84
CA MET A 1 4.15 -31.56 -36.64
C MET A 1 5.09 -31.05 -35.55
N ASN A 2 6.30 -31.57 -35.41
CA ASN A 2 7.22 -31.20 -34.32
C ASN A 2 7.93 -29.85 -34.55
N CYS A 3 8.21 -29.50 -35.82
CA CYS A 3 8.82 -28.21 -36.20
C CYS A 3 7.90 -27.01 -35.89
N LEU A 4 6.60 -27.11 -36.21
CA LEU A 4 5.64 -26.06 -35.90
C LEU A 4 5.48 -25.86 -34.38
N LYS A 5 5.56 -26.95 -33.60
CA LYS A 5 5.56 -26.90 -32.14
C LYS A 5 6.82 -26.23 -31.58
N THR A 6 8.01 -26.52 -32.11
CA THR A 6 9.25 -25.86 -31.65
C THR A 6 9.28 -24.37 -32.00
N ILE A 7 8.79 -23.98 -33.18
CA ILE A 7 8.69 -22.55 -33.57
C ILE A 7 7.70 -21.82 -32.68
N ALA A 8 6.55 -22.42 -32.38
CA ALA A 8 5.58 -21.81 -31.47
C ALA A 8 6.14 -21.65 -30.05
N LEU A 9 6.94 -22.63 -29.58
CA LEU A 9 7.52 -22.64 -28.24
C LEU A 9 8.70 -21.65 -28.10
N SER A 10 9.49 -21.46 -29.16
CA SER A 10 10.53 -20.43 -29.18
C SER A 10 9.94 -19.02 -29.26
N LEU A 11 8.89 -18.84 -30.06
CA LEU A 11 8.19 -17.56 -30.18
C LEU A 11 7.48 -17.17 -28.88
N SER A 12 6.84 -18.12 -28.20
CA SER A 12 6.21 -17.86 -26.90
C SER A 12 7.22 -17.49 -25.83
N LEU A 13 8.37 -18.18 -25.78
CA LEU A 13 9.45 -17.87 -24.83
C LEU A 13 10.06 -16.49 -25.09
N PHE A 14 10.20 -16.10 -26.36
CA PHE A 14 10.65 -14.76 -26.75
C PHE A 14 9.65 -13.67 -26.35
N LEU A 15 8.35 -13.90 -26.54
CA LEU A 15 7.28 -12.98 -26.14
C LEU A 15 7.24 -12.75 -24.62
N VAL A 16 7.46 -13.80 -23.81
CA VAL A 16 7.51 -13.65 -22.34
C VAL A 16 8.72 -12.80 -21.91
N GLY A 17 9.86 -12.91 -22.60
CA GLY A 17 11.05 -12.12 -22.32
C GLY A 17 10.91 -10.62 -22.57
N LEU A 18 9.90 -10.18 -23.33
CA LEU A 18 9.60 -8.76 -23.58
C LEU A 18 8.81 -8.10 -22.44
N VAL A 19 8.24 -8.88 -21.53
CA VAL A 19 7.46 -8.34 -20.41
C VAL A 19 8.42 -8.00 -19.26
N GLY A 20 8.80 -6.73 -19.16
CA GLY A 20 9.61 -6.23 -18.05
C GLY A 20 8.86 -6.28 -16.71
N PRO A 21 9.57 -6.20 -15.56
CA PRO A 21 8.93 -6.16 -14.26
C PRO A 21 7.99 -4.95 -14.15
N ILE A 22 6.76 -5.19 -13.69
CA ILE A 22 5.78 -4.14 -13.45
C ILE A 22 6.18 -3.44 -12.14
N GLN A 23 6.70 -2.22 -12.22
CA GLN A 23 7.08 -1.46 -11.03
C GLN A 23 5.94 -0.53 -10.63
N ALA A 24 5.12 -0.95 -9.66
CA ALA A 24 4.12 -0.09 -9.03
C ALA A 24 4.83 0.84 -8.03
N GLN A 25 5.47 1.89 -8.54
CA GLN A 25 6.14 2.87 -7.69
C GLN A 25 5.16 3.88 -7.10
N LEU A 26 5.41 4.27 -5.86
CA LEU A 26 4.79 5.45 -5.29
C LEU A 26 5.25 6.69 -6.06
N GLN A 27 4.33 7.64 -6.22
CA GLN A 27 4.58 8.90 -6.89
C GLN A 27 4.15 10.06 -5.99
N MET A 28 4.97 11.11 -5.93
CA MET A 28 4.57 12.35 -5.30
C MET A 28 3.36 12.96 -6.02
N ASN A 29 2.46 13.59 -5.25
CA ASN A 29 1.22 14.18 -5.76
C ASN A 29 0.30 13.18 -6.49
N PHE A 30 0.29 11.90 -6.06
CA PHE A 30 -0.56 10.87 -6.65
C PHE A 30 -2.04 11.28 -6.75
N TYR A 31 -2.52 12.05 -5.77
CA TYR A 31 -3.91 12.52 -5.70
C TYR A 31 -4.19 13.86 -6.42
N ALA A 32 -3.22 14.47 -7.10
CA ALA A 32 -3.38 15.82 -7.67
C ALA A 32 -4.60 15.96 -8.61
N ASN A 33 -4.91 14.93 -9.40
CA ASN A 33 -6.00 14.98 -10.37
C ASN A 33 -7.33 14.44 -9.83
N THR A 34 -7.29 13.59 -8.80
CA THR A 34 -8.48 12.88 -8.27
C THR A 34 -8.99 13.50 -6.98
N CYS A 35 -8.09 13.91 -6.09
CA CYS A 35 -8.39 14.56 -4.82
C CYS A 35 -7.24 15.54 -4.45
N PRO A 36 -7.17 16.72 -5.09
CA PRO A 36 -6.04 17.65 -4.94
C PRO A 36 -5.85 18.15 -3.50
N ASN A 37 -6.91 18.15 -2.69
CA ASN A 37 -6.88 18.61 -1.30
C ASN A 37 -6.56 17.49 -0.30
N ALA A 38 -6.29 16.25 -0.73
CA ALA A 38 -6.09 15.11 0.16
C ALA A 38 -5.00 15.37 1.22
N GLU A 39 -3.81 15.79 0.79
CA GLU A 39 -2.68 16.06 1.69
C GLU A 39 -2.99 17.20 2.67
N LYS A 40 -3.64 18.27 2.18
CA LYS A 40 -4.05 19.41 3.00
C LYS A 40 -5.07 19.03 4.07
N ILE A 41 -6.11 18.29 3.68
CA ILE A 41 -7.17 17.85 4.61
C ILE A 41 -6.55 17.02 5.75
N VAL A 42 -5.65 16.09 5.43
CA VAL A 42 -4.96 15.28 6.44
C VAL A 42 -4.10 16.15 7.35
N GLN A 43 -3.33 17.09 6.79
CA GLN A 43 -2.49 18.00 7.57
C GLN A 43 -3.30 18.88 8.52
N ASP A 44 -4.38 19.50 8.04
CA ASP A 44 -5.24 20.38 8.84
C ASP A 44 -5.92 19.58 9.97
N PHE A 45 -6.43 18.39 9.66
CA PHE A 45 -7.04 17.51 10.67
C PHE A 45 -6.04 17.12 11.76
N VAL A 46 -4.86 16.63 11.36
CA VAL A 46 -3.82 16.19 12.30
C VAL A 46 -3.33 17.35 13.16
N SER A 47 -3.09 18.52 12.57
CA SER A 47 -2.61 19.70 13.30
C SER A 47 -3.62 20.20 14.33
N ASN A 48 -4.91 20.22 13.99
CA ASN A 48 -5.97 20.61 14.92
C ASN A 48 -6.07 19.63 16.11
N HIS A 49 -6.03 18.32 15.85
CA HIS A 49 -6.21 17.32 16.91
C HIS A 49 -4.97 17.15 17.80
N ILE A 50 -3.75 17.26 17.27
CA ILE A 50 -2.53 17.19 18.07
C ILE A 50 -2.46 18.33 19.09
N SER A 51 -2.98 19.52 18.76
CA SER A 51 -3.01 20.64 19.70
C SER A 51 -3.77 20.31 21.00
N ASN A 52 -4.81 19.47 20.89
CA ASN A 52 -5.63 19.03 22.01
C ASN A 52 -5.09 17.75 22.66
N ALA A 53 -4.37 16.90 21.91
CA ALA A 53 -3.80 15.65 22.38
C ALA A 53 -2.39 15.43 21.81
N PRO A 54 -1.33 15.97 22.45
CA PRO A 54 0.03 15.89 21.92
C PRO A 54 0.56 14.46 21.71
N SER A 55 0.09 13.50 22.51
CA SER A 55 0.44 12.08 22.39
C SER A 55 -0.05 11.44 21.08
N LEU A 56 -1.03 12.04 20.41
CA LEU A 56 -1.58 11.56 19.13
C LEU A 56 -0.51 11.53 18.04
N ALA A 57 0.40 12.51 18.01
CA ALA A 57 1.49 12.56 17.04
C ALA A 57 2.33 11.28 17.12
N ALA A 58 2.82 10.96 18.32
CA ALA A 58 3.62 9.76 18.55
C ALA A 58 2.84 8.48 18.23
N ALA A 59 1.55 8.42 18.57
CA ALA A 59 0.69 7.28 18.27
C ALA A 59 0.51 7.04 16.75
N LEU A 60 0.31 8.10 15.97
CA LEU A 60 0.19 8.02 14.51
C LEU A 60 1.48 7.52 13.85
N LEU A 61 2.64 8.06 14.26
CA LEU A 61 3.94 7.59 13.76
C LEU A 61 4.16 6.11 14.11
N ARG A 62 3.88 5.72 15.35
CA ARG A 62 4.03 4.33 15.80
C ARG A 62 3.14 3.38 15.02
N LYS A 63 1.92 3.80 14.70
CA LYS A 63 0.95 3.02 13.93
C LYS A 63 1.41 2.82 12.48
N HIS A 64 1.90 3.88 11.82
CA HIS A 64 2.49 3.76 10.49
C HIS A 64 3.70 2.83 10.47
N PHE A 65 4.59 2.94 11.47
CA PHE A 65 5.72 2.03 11.63
C PHE A 65 5.28 0.57 11.81
N HIS A 66 4.33 0.31 12.72
CA HIS A 66 3.85 -1.05 12.97
C HIS A 66 3.17 -1.69 11.76
N ASP A 67 2.43 -0.90 10.98
CA ASP A 67 1.81 -1.35 9.73
C ASP A 67 2.90 -1.78 8.73
N CYS A 68 3.79 -0.84 8.38
CA CYS A 68 4.85 -1.08 7.41
C CYS A 68 5.84 -2.19 7.82
N PHE A 69 6.10 -2.36 9.11
CA PHE A 69 7.00 -3.41 9.60
C PHE A 69 6.38 -4.80 9.49
N VAL A 70 5.05 -4.90 9.56
CA VAL A 70 4.32 -6.17 9.51
C VAL A 70 3.74 -6.36 8.11
N ARG A 71 4.45 -7.10 7.26
CA ARG A 71 3.99 -7.53 5.92
C ARG A 71 3.73 -6.41 4.90
N GLY A 72 3.76 -5.13 5.27
CA GLY A 72 3.78 -3.99 4.35
C GLY A 72 2.89 -2.83 4.80
N CYS A 73 3.00 -1.67 4.14
CA CYS A 73 2.20 -0.48 4.43
C CYS A 73 0.81 -0.57 3.76
N ASP A 74 -0.02 -1.50 4.19
CA ASP A 74 -1.32 -1.80 3.58
C ASP A 74 -2.53 -1.36 4.42
N GLY A 75 -2.30 -0.79 5.61
CA GLY A 75 -3.35 -0.38 6.54
C GLY A 75 -3.99 -1.54 7.30
N SER A 76 -3.40 -2.75 7.23
CA SER A 76 -3.94 -3.92 7.92
C SER A 76 -4.10 -3.67 9.42
N VAL A 77 -3.21 -2.90 10.06
CA VAL A 77 -3.25 -2.54 11.51
C VAL A 77 -4.50 -1.77 11.97
N LEU A 78 -5.35 -1.36 11.02
CA LEU A 78 -6.59 -0.64 11.29
C LEU A 78 -7.80 -1.57 11.38
N ILE A 79 -7.69 -2.82 10.92
CA ILE A 79 -8.81 -3.75 10.82
C ILE A 79 -9.14 -4.35 12.18
N ASN A 80 -10.44 -4.50 12.47
CA ASN A 80 -10.90 -5.13 13.70
C ASN A 80 -11.08 -6.65 13.52
N SER A 81 -10.99 -7.41 14.61
CA SER A 81 -11.19 -8.86 14.57
C SER A 81 -12.58 -9.16 14.05
N SER A 82 -12.65 -10.01 13.02
CA SER A 82 -13.91 -10.50 12.46
C SER A 82 -14.15 -11.92 12.96
N THR A 83 -15.38 -12.44 12.79
CA THR A 83 -15.77 -13.79 13.24
C THR A 83 -14.87 -14.91 12.70
N SER A 84 -14.12 -14.64 11.63
CA SER A 84 -13.25 -15.56 10.91
C SER A 84 -11.74 -15.27 11.03
N GLY A 85 -11.30 -14.26 11.80
CA GLY A 85 -9.87 -13.90 11.83
C GLY A 85 -9.43 -13.02 13.01
N ASN A 86 -8.17 -13.22 13.41
CA ASN A 86 -7.51 -12.43 14.45
C ASN A 86 -7.04 -11.09 13.87
N ALA A 87 -7.29 -9.99 14.60
CA ALA A 87 -6.73 -8.69 14.27
C ALA A 87 -5.39 -8.47 14.98
N GLU A 88 -4.50 -7.76 14.31
CA GLU A 88 -3.28 -7.19 14.88
C GLU A 88 -3.55 -6.00 15.80
N ARG A 89 -4.75 -5.40 15.71
CA ARG A 89 -5.21 -4.39 16.65
C ARG A 89 -5.42 -4.97 18.07
N CYS A 90 -4.57 -4.58 19.01
CA CYS A 90 -4.85 -4.75 20.44
C CYS A 90 -5.76 -3.61 20.93
N ASN A 91 -6.95 -3.94 21.45
CA ASN A 91 -7.85 -2.93 22.01
C ASN A 91 -7.16 -2.23 23.20
N SER A 92 -7.04 -0.90 23.15
CA SER A 92 -6.46 -0.05 24.19
C SER A 92 -7.57 0.67 24.95
#